data_AF-A0A3B8PZG1-F1
#
_entry.id   AF-A0A3B8PZG1-F1
#
_cell.length_a   1.000
_cell.length_b   1.000
_cell.length_c   1.000
_cell.angle_alpha   90.00
_cell.angle_beta   90.00
_cell.angle_gamma   90.00
#
_symmetry.space_group_name_H-M   'P 1'
#
loop_
_entity.id
_entity.type
_entity.pdbx_description
1 polymer ?
#
loop_
_entity_poly.entity_id
_entity_poly.type
_entity_poly.pdbx_seq_one_letter_code
_entity_poly.pdbx_strand_id
1 'polypeptide(L)'
;TEFAESAAYNAGRGGGGQIFSSARDLMEKTPGFWANYVRPKVEKEFLGLYRFLADPATGRNEYIELIEANLEHLKRELALAA
;
A
#
# COMPACT_ATOMS: atom_id res chain seq x y z
N THR A 1 12.89 9.68 16.92
CA THR A 1 11.68 8.92 16.60
C THR A 1 12.10 7.58 16.05
N GLU A 2 11.27 6.54 16.21
CA GLU A 2 11.53 5.19 15.67
C GLU A 2 11.87 5.21 14.18
N PHE A 3 11.20 6.08 13.40
CA PHE A 3 11.48 6.27 11.98
C PHE A 3 12.89 6.81 11.69
N ALA A 4 13.40 7.75 12.49
CA ALA A 4 14.74 8.30 12.31
C ALA A 4 15.83 7.27 12.64
N GLU A 5 15.61 6.47 13.68
CA GLU A 5 16.50 5.39 14.09
C GLU A 5 16.56 4.28 13.03
N SER A 6 15.40 3.83 12.54
CA SER A 6 15.31 2.84 11.45
C SER A 6 15.97 3.36 10.16
N ALA A 7 15.78 4.63 9.81
CA ALA A 7 16.43 5.23 8.65
C ALA A 7 17.98 5.25 8.79
N ALA A 8 18.49 5.60 9.96
CA ALA A 8 19.93 5.59 10.24
C ALA A 8 20.50 4.16 10.25
N TYR A 9 19.75 3.20 10.80
CA TYR A 9 20.12 1.79 10.79
C TYR A 9 20.17 1.22 9.37
N ASN A 10 19.24 1.59 8.49
CA ASN A 10 19.19 1.04 7.13
C ASN A 10 20.10 1.79 6.13
N ALA A 11 20.63 2.97 6.49
CA ALA A 11 21.52 3.75 5.64
C ALA A 11 22.75 2.93 5.20
N GLY A 12 22.95 2.80 3.88
CA GLY A 12 24.12 2.14 3.28
C GLY A 12 24.16 0.61 3.39
N ARG A 13 23.18 -0.03 4.03
CA ARG A 13 23.18 -1.50 4.28
C ARG A 13 22.51 -2.33 3.18
N GLY A 14 22.14 -1.74 2.05
CA GLY A 14 21.44 -2.45 0.97
C GLY A 14 20.05 -2.99 1.35
N GLY A 15 19.59 -2.77 2.59
CA GLY A 15 18.23 -3.03 3.01
C GLY A 15 17.32 -1.94 2.47
N GLY A 16 16.74 -2.16 1.28
CA GLY A 16 15.68 -1.33 0.70
C GLY A 16 15.82 0.18 0.92
N GLY A 17 17.04 0.72 0.76
CA GLY A 17 17.35 2.11 1.06
C GLY A 17 16.36 3.05 0.37
N GLN A 18 15.74 3.94 1.15
CA GLN A 18 14.72 4.92 0.74
C GLN A 18 14.03 4.58 -0.60
N ILE A 19 13.11 3.60 -0.57
CA ILE A 19 12.22 3.31 -1.73
C ILE A 19 11.48 4.58 -2.18
N PHE A 20 11.32 5.53 -1.24
CA PHE A 20 10.67 6.81 -1.44
C PHE A 20 11.62 7.95 -1.07
N SER A 21 11.79 8.88 -2.00
CA SER A 21 12.60 10.10 -1.87
C SER A 21 11.86 11.24 -1.16
N SER A 22 10.54 11.14 -1.03
CA SER A 22 9.69 12.12 -0.34
C SER A 22 8.32 11.50 0.01
N ALA A 23 7.53 12.20 0.83
CA ALA A 23 6.13 11.83 1.07
C ALA A 23 5.30 11.82 -0.23
N ARG A 24 5.56 12.77 -1.14
CA ARG A 24 4.91 12.81 -2.45
C ARG A 24 5.28 11.58 -3.30
N ASP A 25 6.56 11.22 -3.34
CA ASP A 25 7.04 10.03 -4.07
C ASP A 25 6.42 8.73 -3.50
N LEU A 26 6.24 8.64 -2.18
CA LEU A 26 5.48 7.56 -1.54
C LEU A 26 4.02 7.53 -2.04
N MET A 27 3.34 8.67 -2.03
CA MET A 27 1.95 8.80 -2.48
C MET A 27 1.80 8.40 -3.95
N GLU A 28 2.69 8.86 -4.83
CA GLU A 28 2.67 8.57 -6.27
C GLU A 28 2.91 7.08 -6.57
N LYS A 29 3.79 6.41 -5.81
CA LYS A 29 4.11 4.99 -5.98
C LYS A 29 3.08 4.04 -5.37
N THR A 30 2.31 4.48 -4.38
CA THR A 30 1.38 3.62 -3.63
C THR A 30 0.31 2.94 -4.50
N PRO A 31 -0.36 3.61 -5.46
CA PRO A 31 -1.30 2.95 -6.36
C PRO A 31 -0.67 1.82 -7.19
N GLY A 32 0.56 2.04 -7.67
CA GLY A 32 1.33 1.02 -8.40
C GLY A 32 1.74 -0.15 -7.49
N PHE A 33 2.15 0.14 -6.25
CA PHE A 33 2.46 -0.90 -5.26
C PHE A 33 1.24 -1.79 -4.98
N TRP A 34 0.05 -1.21 -4.82
CA TRP A 34 -1.17 -1.99 -4.66
C TRP A 34 -1.47 -2.85 -5.89
N ALA A 35 -1.58 -2.24 -7.07
CA ALA A 35 -2.05 -2.91 -8.28
C ALA A 35 -1.07 -3.97 -8.80
N ASN A 36 0.23 -3.70 -8.71
CA ASN A 36 1.27 -4.51 -9.35
C ASN A 36 1.95 -5.48 -8.38
N TYR A 37 1.91 -5.23 -7.07
CA TYR A 37 2.59 -6.06 -6.08
C TYR A 37 1.62 -6.70 -5.08
N VAL A 38 0.88 -5.89 -4.31
CA VAL A 38 0.05 -6.42 -3.22
C VAL A 38 -1.14 -7.23 -3.74
N ARG A 39 -1.94 -6.68 -4.66
CA ARG A 39 -3.13 -7.36 -5.21
C ARG A 39 -2.78 -8.71 -5.85
N PRO A 40 -1.76 -8.83 -6.73
CA PRO A 40 -1.36 -10.12 -7.28
C PRO A 40 -0.89 -11.11 -6.21
N LYS A 41 -0.18 -10.63 -5.19
CA LYS A 41 0.36 -11.47 -4.11
C LYS A 41 -0.75 -12.05 -3.24
N VAL A 42 -1.71 -11.22 -2.80
CA VAL A 42 -2.83 -11.71 -1.97
C VAL A 42 -3.79 -12.60 -2.76
N GLU A 43 -3.90 -12.39 -4.07
CA GLU A 43 -4.73 -13.22 -4.95
C GLU A 43 -4.07 -14.58 -5.27
N LYS A 44 -2.77 -14.59 -5.59
CA LYS A 44 -2.08 -15.78 -6.11
C LYS A 44 -1.24 -16.49 -5.05
N GLU A 45 -0.30 -15.78 -4.43
CA GLU A 45 0.66 -16.37 -3.49
C GLU A 45 -0.01 -16.72 -2.16
N PHE A 46 -0.97 -15.91 -1.72
CA PHE A 46 -1.75 -16.17 -0.51
C PHE A 46 -3.11 -16.81 -0.83
N LEU A 47 -3.24 -17.42 -2.02
CA LEU A 47 -4.39 -18.23 -2.43
C LEU A 47 -5.76 -17.55 -2.28
N GLY A 48 -5.81 -16.22 -2.39
CA GLY A 48 -7.06 -15.47 -2.26
C GLY A 48 -7.68 -15.53 -0.86
N LEU A 49 -6.89 -15.83 0.19
CA LEU A 49 -7.40 -16.01 1.56
C LEU A 49 -8.16 -14.78 2.10
N TYR A 50 -7.85 -13.58 1.60
CA TYR A 50 -8.58 -12.36 1.97
C TYR A 50 -10.08 -12.47 1.69
N ARG A 51 -10.52 -13.30 0.73
CA ARG A 51 -11.95 -13.51 0.42
C ARG A 51 -12.73 -14.13 1.58
N PHE A 52 -12.06 -14.89 2.46
CA PHE A 52 -12.68 -15.43 3.68
C PHE A 52 -12.87 -14.38 4.78
N LEU A 53 -12.30 -13.19 4.62
CA LEU A 53 -12.55 -12.03 5.48
C LEU A 53 -13.80 -11.25 5.06
N ALA A 54 -14.47 -11.66 3.98
CA ALA A 54 -15.74 -11.06 3.60
C ALA A 54 -16.83 -11.40 4.63
N ASP A 55 -17.67 -10.42 4.92
CA ASP A 55 -18.85 -10.58 5.76
C ASP A 55 -19.77 -11.68 5.16
N PRO A 56 -20.11 -12.74 5.92
CA PRO A 56 -20.88 -13.86 5.38
C PRO A 56 -22.31 -13.52 4.96
N ALA A 57 -22.91 -12.46 5.51
CA ALA A 57 -24.29 -12.09 5.23
C ALA A 57 -24.41 -11.20 3.97
N THR A 58 -23.40 -10.36 3.73
CA THR A 58 -23.41 -9.34 2.67
C THR A 58 -22.41 -9.64 1.54
N GLY A 59 -21.42 -10.50 1.79
CA GLY A 59 -20.31 -10.76 0.87
C GLY A 59 -19.32 -9.60 0.76
N ARG A 60 -19.48 -8.53 1.55
CA ARG A 60 -18.61 -7.35 1.51
C ARG A 60 -17.29 -7.62 2.19
N ASN A 61 -16.20 -7.13 1.61
CA ASN A 61 -14.88 -7.20 2.21
C ASN A 61 -14.41 -5.80 2.57
N GLU A 62 -14.69 -5.39 3.80
CA GLU A 62 -14.42 -4.03 4.29
C GLU A 62 -12.95 -3.62 4.10
N TYR A 63 -12.01 -4.55 4.26
CA TYR A 63 -10.59 -4.27 4.05
C TYR A 63 -10.29 -3.88 2.60
N ILE A 64 -10.84 -4.61 1.63
CA ILE A 64 -10.65 -4.30 0.21
C ILE A 64 -11.34 -2.98 -0.14
N GLU A 65 -12.56 -2.77 0.35
CA GLU A 65 -13.31 -1.54 0.10
C GLU A 65 -12.58 -0.31 0.66
N LEU A 66 -12.04 -0.39 1.88
CA LEU A 66 -11.26 0.69 2.49
C LEU A 66 -9.94 0.94 1.74
N ILE A 67 -9.25 -0.11 1.28
CA ILE A 67 -8.04 0.05 0.47
C ILE A 67 -8.39 0.79 -0.83
N GLU A 68 -9.44 0.38 -1.52
CA GLU A 68 -9.88 1.00 -2.78
C GLU A 68 -10.32 2.47 -2.54
N ALA A 69 -11.09 2.74 -1.48
CA ALA A 69 -11.49 4.10 -1.11
C ALA A 69 -10.29 5.00 -0.80
N ASN A 70 -9.29 4.49 -0.07
CA ASN A 70 -8.07 5.23 0.26
C ASN A 70 -7.21 5.49 -0.98
N LEU A 71 -7.13 4.55 -1.92
CA LEU A 71 -6.43 4.75 -3.18
C LEU A 71 -7.10 5.80 -4.05
N GLU A 72 -8.43 5.83 -4.09
CA GLU A 72 -9.17 6.87 -4.81
C GLU A 72 -9.00 8.24 -4.14
N HIS A 73 -9.01 8.31 -2.81
CA HIS A 73 -8.68 9.53 -2.08
C HIS A 73 -7.27 10.02 -2.43
N LEU A 74 -6.28 9.12 -2.39
CA LEU A 74 -4.90 9.43 -2.72
C LEU A 74 -4.72 9.98 -4.14
N LYS A 75 -5.39 9.37 -5.13
CA LYS A 75 -5.37 9.85 -6.52
C LYS A 75 -5.95 11.27 -6.64
N ARG A 76 -7.02 11.58 -5.89
CA ARG A 76 -7.61 12.94 -5.88
C ARG A 76 -6.64 13.95 -5.29
N GLU A 77 -6.02 13.65 -4.16
CA GLU A 77 -5.02 14.52 -3.53
C GLU A 77 -3.85 14.81 -4.47
N LEU A 78 -3.32 13.78 -5.15
CA LEU A 78 -2.25 13.95 -6.13
C LEU A 78 -2.66 14.80 -7.34
N ALA A 79 -3.90 14.66 -7.80
CA ALA A 79 -4.43 15.45 -8.92
C ALA A 79 -4.66 16.92 -8.54
N LEU A 80 -5.06 17.21 -7.29
CA LEU A 80 -5.22 18.57 -6.78
C LEU A 80 -3.88 19.27 -6.50
N ALA A 81 -2.82 18.49 -6.24
CA ALA A 81 -1.47 18.97 -5.99
C ALA A 81 -0.59 19.00 -7.25
N ALA A 82 -1.16 18.81 -8.44
CA ALA A 82 -0.48 18.88 -9.74
C ALA A 82 -0.75 20.23 -10.41
#